data_AF-A0AAV4I9B0-F1
#
_entry.id   AF-A0AAV4I9B0-F1
#
_cell.length_a   1.000
_cell.length_b   1.000
_cell.length_c   1.000
_cell.angle_alpha   90.00
_cell.angle_beta   90.00
_cell.angle_gamma   90.00
#
_symmetry.space_group_name_H-M   'P 1'
#
loop_
_entity.id
_entity.type
_entity.pdbx_description
1 polymer ?
#
loop_
_entity_poly.entity_id
_entity_poly.type
_entity_poly.pdbx_seq_one_letter_code
_entity_poly.pdbx_strand_id
1 'polypeptide(L)'
;MRSIISIHWPKIISNTDLCERTQQQPMEVEMKRRKWRWIGHTWKPRQCITRHGLVRNPQGRRARERPRMTRKRETEAEIASALKTWKELKEVAQDRMVWRTFCGGPCFPGS
;
A
#
# COMPACT_ATOMS: atom_id res chain seq x y z
N MET A 1 -12.41 29.86 6.58
CA MET A 1 -13.32 28.78 6.16
C MET A 1 -13.96 29.19 4.84
N ARG A 2 -13.95 28.34 3.81
CA ARG A 2 -14.59 28.65 2.52
C ARG A 2 -15.80 27.73 2.31
N SER A 3 -16.97 28.28 2.60
CA SER A 3 -18.27 27.75 2.20
C SER A 3 -18.53 28.26 0.78
N ILE A 4 -18.62 27.36 -0.20
CA ILE A 4 -18.87 27.75 -1.60
C ILE A 4 -20.30 27.47 -2.04
N ILE A 5 -21.06 26.57 -1.38
CA ILE A 5 -22.49 26.38 -1.69
C ILE A 5 -23.24 25.90 -0.44
N SER A 6 -24.28 26.65 -0.05
CA SER A 6 -25.12 26.43 1.13
C SER A 6 -26.10 25.26 0.94
N ILE A 7 -25.59 24.06 0.69
CA ILE A 7 -26.40 22.84 0.52
C ILE A 7 -26.19 21.95 1.74
N HIS A 8 -27.28 21.69 2.47
CA HIS A 8 -27.30 20.74 3.58
C HIS A 8 -27.43 19.32 3.03
N TRP A 9 -26.44 18.46 3.33
CA TRP A 9 -26.49 17.04 3.03
C TRP A 9 -26.96 16.28 4.28
N PRO A 10 -28.25 15.90 4.39
CA PRO A 10 -28.80 15.28 5.59
C PRO A 10 -28.29 13.85 5.85
N LYS A 11 -27.55 13.27 4.89
CA LYS A 11 -26.95 11.93 5.02
C LYS A 11 -25.52 11.95 4.50
N ILE A 12 -24.56 11.93 5.43
CA ILE A 12 -23.18 11.58 5.14
C ILE A 12 -23.13 10.05 5.18
N ILE A 13 -23.18 9.42 4.01
CA ILE A 13 -23.00 7.97 3.90
C ILE A 13 -21.51 7.70 4.04
N SER A 14 -21.15 6.79 4.96
CA SER A 14 -19.76 6.38 5.12
C SER A 14 -19.31 5.55 3.90
N ASN A 15 -18.03 5.62 3.53
CA ASN A 15 -17.50 4.78 2.44
C ASN A 15 -17.67 3.27 2.73
N THR A 16 -17.70 2.89 4.01
CA THR A 16 -17.96 1.52 4.46
C THR A 16 -19.41 1.10 4.15
N ASP A 17 -20.41 1.92 4.52
CA ASP A 17 -21.82 1.62 4.24
C ASP A 17 -22.10 1.51 2.73
N LEU A 18 -21.41 2.33 1.93
CA LEU A 18 -21.59 2.32 0.47
C LEU A 18 -21.01 1.03 -0.14
N CYS A 19 -19.85 0.57 0.31
CA CYS A 19 -19.22 -0.68 -0.15
C CYS A 19 -20.05 -1.91 0.25
N GLU A 20 -20.60 -1.92 1.48
CA GLU A 20 -21.47 -3.00 1.95
C GLU A 20 -22.75 -3.12 1.11
N ARG A 21 -23.37 -1.98 0.76
CA ARG A 21 -24.58 -1.93 -0.06
C ARG A 21 -24.34 -2.35 -1.51
N THR A 22 -23.20 -1.98 -2.09
CA THR A 22 -22.87 -2.34 -3.47
C THR A 22 -22.19 -3.71 -3.59
N GLN A 23 -21.95 -4.40 -2.46
CA GLN A 23 -21.16 -5.64 -2.39
C GLN A 23 -19.76 -5.48 -3.02
N GLN A 24 -19.24 -4.25 -3.02
CA GLN A 24 -17.93 -3.93 -3.60
C GLN A 24 -16.84 -4.04 -2.55
N GLN A 25 -15.66 -4.47 -2.99
CA GLN A 25 -14.48 -4.50 -2.14
C GLN A 25 -14.08 -3.07 -1.76
N PRO A 26 -13.73 -2.80 -0.49
CA PRO A 26 -13.25 -1.49 -0.08
C PRO A 26 -12.04 -1.08 -0.92
N MET A 27 -12.04 0.18 -1.37
CA MET A 27 -10.99 0.71 -2.25
C MET A 27 -9.59 0.53 -1.64
N GLU A 28 -9.47 0.65 -0.31
CA GLU A 28 -8.22 0.46 0.42
C GLU A 28 -7.62 -0.94 0.23
N VAL A 29 -8.47 -1.98 0.19
CA VAL A 29 -8.03 -3.38 0.01
C VAL A 29 -7.46 -3.57 -1.39
N GLU A 30 -8.14 -3.04 -2.41
CA GLU A 30 -7.68 -3.12 -3.80
C GLU A 30 -6.42 -2.26 -4.04
N MET A 31 -6.33 -1.08 -3.43
CA MET A 31 -5.13 -0.24 -3.48
C MET A 31 -3.92 -0.94 -2.86
N LYS A 32 -4.09 -1.55 -1.67
CA LYS A 32 -3.04 -2.39 -1.06
C LYS A 32 -2.66 -3.55 -1.99
N ARG A 33 -3.64 -4.22 -2.60
CA ARG A 33 -3.38 -5.39 -3.46
C ARG A 33 -2.55 -5.02 -4.67
N ARG A 34 -2.89 -3.90 -5.32
CA ARG A 34 -2.13 -3.35 -6.44
C ARG A 34 -0.72 -2.92 -6.02
N LYS A 35 -0.59 -2.26 -4.87
CA LYS A 35 0.71 -1.88 -4.29
C LYS A 35 1.61 -3.10 -4.11
N TRP A 36 1.11 -4.17 -3.48
CA TRP A 36 1.88 -5.39 -3.24
C TRP A 36 2.21 -6.14 -4.53
N ARG A 37 1.29 -6.23 -5.49
CA ARG A 37 1.61 -6.78 -6.82
C ARG A 37 2.77 -6.04 -7.50
N TRP A 38 2.76 -4.70 -7.43
CA TRP A 38 3.81 -3.86 -8.01
C TRP A 38 5.17 -4.04 -7.30
N ILE A 39 5.17 -4.16 -5.97
CA ILE A 39 6.38 -4.42 -5.18
C ILE A 39 7.01 -5.77 -5.58
N GLY A 40 6.20 -6.83 -5.68
CA GLY A 40 6.68 -8.14 -6.11
C GLY A 40 7.25 -8.12 -7.52
N HIS A 41 6.56 -7.45 -8.46
CA HIS A 41 7.04 -7.29 -9.84
C HIS A 41 8.38 -6.54 -9.90
N THR A 42 8.59 -5.57 -9.01
CA THR A 42 9.83 -4.79 -8.94
C THR A 42 11.00 -5.60 -8.38
N TRP A 43 10.76 -6.56 -7.48
CA TRP A 43 11.83 -7.33 -6.83
C TRP A 43 12.14 -8.67 -7.46
N LYS A 44 11.24 -9.20 -8.29
CA LYS A 44 11.39 -10.48 -8.99
C LYS A 44 12.58 -10.51 -9.97
N PRO A 45 12.84 -9.50 -10.82
CA PRO A 45 13.97 -9.54 -11.73
C PRO A 45 15.29 -9.26 -10.98
N ARG A 46 16.33 -10.05 -11.25
CA ARG A 46 17.68 -9.81 -10.70
C ARG A 46 18.27 -8.44 -11.08
N GLN A 47 17.81 -7.85 -12.19
CA GLN A 47 18.39 -6.62 -12.77
C GLN A 47 17.40 -5.44 -12.90
N CYS A 48 16.34 -5.36 -12.08
CA CYS A 48 15.40 -4.24 -12.16
C CYS A 48 15.98 -2.98 -11.49
N ILE A 49 16.25 -1.89 -12.24
CA ILE A 49 16.81 -0.62 -11.71
C ILE A 49 15.90 -0.02 -10.62
N THR A 50 14.59 -0.19 -10.76
CA THR A 50 13.54 0.23 -9.81
C THR A 50 13.63 -0.46 -8.45
N ARG A 51 14.31 -1.62 -8.34
CA ARG A 51 14.58 -2.31 -7.07
C ARG A 51 15.41 -1.46 -6.11
N HIS A 52 16.38 -0.73 -6.64
CA HIS A 52 17.17 0.21 -5.84
C HIS A 52 16.31 1.40 -5.40
N GLY A 53 15.40 1.88 -6.24
CA GLY A 53 14.49 2.99 -5.90
C GLY A 53 13.55 2.70 -4.73
N LEU A 54 13.20 1.43 -4.48
CA LEU A 54 12.35 1.04 -3.35
C LEU A 54 13.10 1.01 -2.01
N VAL A 55 14.38 0.61 -2.04
CA VAL A 55 15.22 0.45 -0.83
C VAL A 55 16.01 1.71 -0.51
N ARG A 56 16.45 2.44 -1.55
CA ARG A 56 17.38 3.57 -1.45
C ARG A 56 16.76 4.70 -0.64
N ASN A 57 17.41 5.01 0.47
CA ASN A 57 17.21 6.27 1.16
C ASN A 57 17.85 7.38 0.31
N PRO A 58 17.10 8.40 -0.14
CA PRO A 58 17.68 9.53 -0.84
C PRO A 58 18.59 10.29 0.13
N GLN A 59 19.90 10.07 -0.01
CA GLN A 59 20.91 10.71 0.83
C GLN A 59 21.04 12.18 0.40
N GLY A 60 20.60 13.10 1.25
CA GLY A 60 20.65 14.54 0.98
C GLY A 60 19.62 15.36 1.77
N ARG A 61 19.89 16.66 1.93
CA ARG A 61 18.97 17.63 2.55
C ARG A 61 17.88 17.99 1.54
N ARG A 62 16.66 17.50 1.72
CA ARG A 62 15.48 17.90 0.93
C ARG A 62 14.86 19.18 1.49
N ALA A 63 14.17 19.96 0.63
CA ALA A 63 13.42 21.15 1.05
C ALA A 63 12.39 20.81 2.15
N ARG A 64 12.23 21.74 3.12
CA ARG A 64 11.52 21.58 4.40
C ARG A 64 10.04 21.17 4.27
N GLU A 65 9.46 21.27 3.08
CA GLU A 65 8.02 21.11 2.84
C GLU A 65 7.62 19.73 2.32
N ARG A 66 8.56 18.91 1.83
CA ARG A 66 8.23 17.57 1.30
C ARG A 66 8.33 16.53 2.41
N PRO A 67 7.29 15.70 2.66
CA PRO A 67 7.34 14.68 3.70
C PRO A 67 8.59 13.80 3.57
N ARG A 68 9.34 13.68 4.67
CA ARG A 68 10.71 13.15 4.65
C ARG A 68 10.78 11.73 4.11
N MET A 69 9.73 10.90 4.27
CA MET A 69 9.45 9.63 3.56
C MET A 69 8.09 9.00 4.01
N THR A 70 6.95 9.37 3.42
CA THR A 70 5.64 8.73 3.72
C THR A 70 5.58 7.29 3.21
N ARG A 71 5.88 7.08 1.92
CA ARG A 71 5.71 5.78 1.26
C ARG A 71 6.58 4.65 1.83
N LYS A 72 7.83 4.94 2.22
CA LYS A 72 8.74 3.93 2.80
C LYS A 72 8.28 3.55 4.22
N ARG A 73 7.92 4.54 5.04
CA ARG A 73 7.41 4.31 6.42
C ARG A 73 6.06 3.59 6.42
N GLU A 74 5.15 3.97 5.54
CA GLU A 74 3.86 3.27 5.36
C GLU A 74 4.09 1.82 4.94
N THR A 75 5.00 1.58 4.00
CA THR A 75 5.34 0.21 3.59
C THR A 75 6.06 -0.55 4.72
N GLU A 76 6.94 0.08 5.48
CA GLU A 76 7.58 -0.51 6.67
C GLU A 76 6.56 -0.87 7.75
N ALA A 77 5.59 0.00 8.01
CA ALA A 77 4.51 -0.26 8.96
C ALA A 77 3.62 -1.41 8.50
N GLU A 78 3.28 -1.47 7.20
CA GLU A 78 2.55 -2.60 6.63
C GLU A 78 3.36 -3.90 6.70
N ILE A 79 4.67 -3.87 6.45
CA ILE A 79 5.57 -5.02 6.59
C ILE A 79 5.64 -5.49 8.05
N ALA A 80 5.76 -4.55 8.99
CA ALA A 80 5.78 -4.83 10.41
C ALA A 80 4.44 -5.43 10.88
N SER A 81 3.31 -4.96 10.33
CA SER A 81 1.98 -5.54 10.59
C SER A 81 1.86 -6.99 10.11
N ALA A 82 2.66 -7.38 9.10
CA ALA A 82 2.77 -8.75 8.62
C ALA A 82 3.83 -9.58 9.37
N LEU A 83 4.38 -9.06 10.48
CA LEU A 83 5.43 -9.69 11.30
C LEU A 83 6.66 -10.15 10.49
N LYS A 84 7.00 -9.41 9.44
CA LYS A 84 8.14 -9.71 8.56
C LYS A 84 9.12 -8.56 8.54
N THR A 85 10.35 -8.87 8.17
CA THR A 85 11.38 -7.88 7.84
C THR A 85 11.49 -7.68 6.33
N TRP A 86 12.15 -6.61 5.90
CA TRP A 86 12.45 -6.38 4.47
C TRP A 86 13.23 -7.53 3.82
N LYS A 87 14.09 -8.23 4.60
CA LYS A 87 14.90 -9.34 4.10
C LYS A 87 14.04 -10.56 3.78
N GLU A 88 13.20 -10.96 4.72
CA GLU A 88 12.28 -12.11 4.56
C GLU A 88 11.24 -11.83 3.47
N LEU A 89 10.74 -10.59 3.40
CA LEU A 89 9.80 -10.20 2.35
C LEU A 89 10.43 -10.32 0.95
N LYS A 90 11.71 -9.98 0.82
CA LYS A 90 12.45 -10.09 -0.44
C LYS A 90 12.65 -11.55 -0.86
N GLU A 91 12.84 -12.45 0.09
CA GLU A 91 12.90 -13.90 -0.15
C GLU A 91 11.53 -14.45 -0.59
N VAL A 92 10.47 -14.06 0.11
CA VAL A 92 9.08 -14.40 -0.25
C VAL A 92 8.71 -13.87 -1.64
N ALA A 93 9.23 -12.71 -2.05
CA ALA A 93 8.99 -12.14 -3.38
C ALA A 93 9.66 -12.90 -4.53
N GLN A 94 10.66 -13.75 -4.26
CA GLN A 94 11.27 -14.59 -5.30
C GLN A 94 10.38 -15.78 -5.66
N ASP A 95 9.67 -16.34 -4.66
CA ASP A 95 8.74 -17.44 -4.89
C ASP A 95 7.36 -16.91 -5.34
N ARG A 96 6.93 -17.32 -6.54
CA ARG A 96 5.66 -16.86 -7.14
C ARG A 96 4.44 -17.34 -6.35
N MET A 97 4.46 -18.57 -5.85
CA MET A 97 3.35 -19.18 -5.13
C MET A 97 3.21 -18.50 -3.76
N VAL A 98 4.31 -18.39 -3.03
CA VAL A 98 4.34 -17.74 -1.72
C VAL A 98 4.01 -16.25 -1.85
N TRP A 99 4.47 -15.55 -2.89
CA TRP A 99 4.10 -14.15 -3.12
C TRP A 99 2.62 -13.97 -3.47
N ARG A 100 2.02 -14.89 -4.26
CA ARG A 100 0.58 -14.86 -4.55
C ARG A 100 -0.25 -15.07 -3.29
N THR A 101 0.14 -16.02 -2.44
CA THR A 101 -0.51 -16.26 -1.15
C THR A 101 -0.33 -15.07 -0.22
N PHE A 102 0.84 -14.44 -0.20
CA PHE A 102 1.08 -13.22 0.58
C PHE A 102 0.22 -12.04 0.09
N CYS A 103 0.08 -11.87 -1.23
CA CYS A 103 -0.77 -10.85 -1.87
C CYS A 103 -2.28 -11.13 -1.78
N GLY A 104 -2.69 -12.31 -1.33
CA GLY A 104 -4.09 -12.71 -1.18
C GLY A 104 -4.45 -13.23 0.21
N GLY A 105 -3.50 -13.22 1.15
CA GLY A 105 -3.62 -13.77 2.49
C GLY A 105 -3.98 -12.70 3.54
N PRO A 106 -3.80 -12.98 4.85
CA PRO A 106 -4.38 -12.21 5.96
C PRO A 106 -3.96 -10.72 6.06
N CYS A 107 -3.02 -10.26 5.23
CA CYS A 107 -2.76 -8.83 5.02
C CYS A 107 -3.91 -8.10 4.27
N PHE A 108 -4.90 -8.85 3.76
CA PHE A 108 -6.12 -8.37 3.10
C PHE A 108 -7.32 -8.93 3.85
N PRO A 109 -7.86 -8.23 4.87
CA PRO A 109 -9.12 -8.64 5.48
C PRO A 109 -10.22 -8.50 4.43
N GLY A 110 -10.74 -9.63 3.95
CA GLY A 110 -11.69 -9.72 2.85
C GLY A 110 -11.57 -11.04 2.08
N SER A 111 -11.74 -12.16 2.77
CA SER A 111 -12.06 -13.47 2.18
C SER A 111 -13.24 -14.05 2.93
#